data_AF-A0A433IZE3-F1
#
_entry.id   AF-A0A433IZE3-F1
#
_cell.length_a   1.000
_cell.length_b   1.000
_cell.length_c   1.000
_cell.angle_alpha   90.00
_cell.angle_beta   90.00
_cell.angle_gamma   90.00
#
_symmetry.space_group_name_H-M   'P 1'
#
loop_
_entity.id
_entity.type
_entity.pdbx_description
1 polymer ?
#
loop_
_entity_poly.entity_id
_entity_poly.type
_entity_poly.pdbx_seq_one_letter_code
_entity_poly.pdbx_strand_id
1 'polypeptide(L)' 'MASSVTRALQAIKRYGAGPEQIDGAILAAINVTLCLASNGNDRVAEGFNHDIAANGRTFGGRGGVAA' A
#
# COMPACT_ATOMS: atom_id res chain seq x y z
N MET A 1 -8.23 3.32 -18.59
CA MET A 1 -7.39 2.77 -17.49
C MET A 1 -5.94 2.94 -17.92
N ALA A 2 -5.09 3.58 -17.11
CA ALA A 2 -3.71 3.88 -17.51
C ALA A 2 -2.92 2.58 -17.78
N SER A 3 -2.12 2.56 -18.85
CA SER A 3 -1.35 1.38 -19.31
C SER A 3 -0.41 0.81 -18.23
N SER A 4 0.03 1.65 -17.30
CA SER A 4 0.78 1.28 -16.10
C SER A 4 0.01 0.37 -15.16
N VAL A 5 -1.28 0.66 -14.92
CA VAL A 5 -2.16 -0.11 -14.04
C VAL A 5 -2.40 -1.51 -14.62
N THR A 6 -2.65 -1.60 -15.92
CA THR A 6 -2.83 -2.90 -16.60
C THR A 6 -1.58 -3.78 -16.50
N ARG A 7 -0.38 -3.21 -16.67
CA ARG A 7 0.89 -3.95 -16.55
C ARG A 7 1.15 -4.42 -15.12
N ALA A 8 0.84 -3.60 -14.13
CA ALA A 8 0.95 -3.97 -12.72
C ALA A 8 0.03 -5.15 -12.38
N LEU A 9 -1.24 -5.11 -12.82
CA LEU A 9 -2.20 -6.21 -12.60
C LEU A 9 -1.79 -7.51 -13.30
N GLN A 10 -1.21 -7.44 -14.50
CA GLN A 10 -0.66 -8.61 -15.19
C GLN A 10 0.55 -9.21 -14.47
N ALA A 11 1.43 -8.37 -13.91
CA ALA A 11 2.57 -8.82 -13.12
C ALA A 11 2.11 -9.52 -11.84
N ILE A 12 1.15 -8.94 -11.12
CA ILE A 12 0.52 -9.53 -9.93
C ILE A 12 -0.01 -10.93 -10.25
N LYS A 13 -0.78 -11.06 -11.34
CA LYS A 13 -1.34 -12.35 -11.78
C LYS A 13 -0.26 -13.36 -12.16
N ARG A 14 0.82 -12.92 -12.81
CA ARG A 14 1.92 -13.78 -13.28
C ARG A 14 2.76 -14.32 -12.12
N TYR A 15 3.00 -13.52 -11.09
CA TYR A 15 3.85 -13.90 -9.95
C TYR A 15 3.05 -14.52 -8.80
N GLY A 16 1.71 -14.59 -8.90
CA GLY A 16 0.88 -15.15 -7.84
C GLY A 16 1.02 -14.39 -6.52
N ALA A 17 1.33 -13.10 -6.59
CA ALA A 17 1.53 -12.27 -5.40
C ALA A 17 0.20 -12.21 -4.62
N GLY A 18 0.26 -12.58 -3.34
CA GLY A 18 -0.89 -12.44 -2.44
C GLY A 18 -1.25 -10.97 -2.22
N PRO A 19 -2.51 -10.65 -1.90
CA PRO A 19 -2.94 -9.29 -1.58
C PRO A 19 -2.00 -8.57 -0.61
N GLU A 20 -1.52 -9.27 0.40
CA GLU A 20 -0.66 -8.74 1.46
C GLU A 20 0.73 -8.32 0.93
N GLN A 21 1.25 -9.05 -0.06
CA GLN A 21 2.54 -8.71 -0.71
C GLN A 21 2.40 -7.47 -1.61
N ILE A 22 1.25 -7.31 -2.26
CA ILE A 22 0.94 -6.15 -3.09
C ILE A 22 0.81 -4.91 -2.20
N ASP A 23 0.08 -5.04 -1.10
CA ASP A 23 -0.10 -3.97 -0.12
C ASP A 23 1.25 -3.52 0.43
N GLY A 24 2.13 -4.46 0.82
CA GLY A 24 3.48 -4.15 1.27
C GLY A 24 4.34 -3.45 0.21
N ALA A 25 4.26 -3.89 -1.05
CA ALA A 25 5.00 -3.27 -2.15
C ALA A 25 4.51 -1.84 -2.45
N ILE A 26 3.20 -1.62 -2.41
CA ILE A 26 2.60 -0.29 -2.59
C ILE A 26 3.02 0.63 -1.44
N LEU A 27 2.93 0.15 -0.19
CA LEU A 27 3.29 0.93 1.00
C LEU A 27 4.78 1.32 0.98
N ALA A 28 5.66 0.39 0.58
CA ALA A 28 7.08 0.66 0.41
C ALA A 28 7.35 1.71 -0.68
N ALA A 29 6.68 1.62 -1.83
CA ALA A 29 6.81 2.60 -2.90
C ALA A 29 6.36 4.01 -2.48
N ILE A 30 5.28 4.10 -1.71
CA ILE A 30 4.80 5.36 -1.14
C ILE A 30 5.83 5.93 -0.16
N ASN A 31 6.34 5.12 0.77
CA ASN A 31 7.31 5.57 1.77
C ASN A 31 8.62 6.07 1.13
N VAL A 32 9.14 5.37 0.11
CA VAL A 32 10.30 5.84 -0.67
C VAL A 32 10.01 7.18 -1.33
N THR A 33 8.82 7.33 -1.94
CA THR A 33 8.42 8.58 -2.60
C THR A 33 8.31 9.73 -1.60
N LEU A 34 7.71 9.50 -0.43
CA LEU A 34 7.59 10.50 0.63
C LEU A 34 8.94 10.91 1.19
N CYS A 35 9.85 9.95 1.41
CA CYS A 35 11.21 10.23 1.87
C CYS A 35 11.94 11.12 0.85
N LEU A 36 11.89 10.79 -0.44
CA LEU A 36 12.52 11.57 -1.51
C LEU A 36 11.91 12.96 -1.65
N ALA A 37 10.57 13.07 -1.65
CA ALA A 37 9.86 14.35 -1.74
C ALA A 37 10.11 15.25 -0.51
N SER A 38 10.38 14.64 0.65
CA SER A 38 10.66 15.34 1.90
C SER A 38 12.16 15.56 2.15
N ASN A 39 12.99 15.43 1.12
CA ASN A 39 14.44 15.63 1.18
C ASN A 39 15.13 14.74 2.23
N GLY A 40 14.69 13.48 2.35
CA GLY A 40 15.22 12.49 3.30
C GLY A 40 14.56 12.50 4.68
N ASN A 41 13.46 13.23 4.89
CA ASN A 41 12.77 13.26 6.17
C ASN A 41 11.78 12.09 6.35
N ASP A 42 12.23 11.05 7.05
CA ASP A 42 11.44 9.83 7.29
C ASP A 42 10.20 10.05 8.17
N ARG A 43 10.13 11.15 8.93
CA ARG A 43 8.97 11.45 9.81
C ARG A 43 7.68 11.63 9.01
N VAL A 44 7.77 12.02 7.74
CA VAL A 44 6.60 12.16 6.86
C VAL A 44 6.06 10.78 6.47
N ALA A 45 6.93 9.82 6.19
CA ALA A 45 6.55 8.43 5.94
C ALA A 45 6.03 7.75 7.22
N GLU A 46 6.62 8.02 8.38
CA GLU A 46 6.14 7.53 9.68
C GLU A 46 4.73 8.06 10.01
N GLY A 47 4.50 9.37 9.81
CA GLY A 47 3.18 9.99 9.99
C GLY A 47 2.13 9.38 9.05
N PHE A 48 2.48 9.21 7.77
CA PHE A 48 1.61 8.54 6.80
C PHE A 48 1.27 7.09 7.24
N ASN A 49 2.27 6.32 7.67
CA ASN A 49 2.05 4.95 8.16
C ASN A 49 1.15 4.93 9.41
N HIS A 50 1.32 5.89 10.32
CA HIS A 50 0.45 6.05 11.49
C HIS A 50 -0.99 6.36 11.09
N ASP A 51 -1.18 7.27 10.13
CA ASP A 51 -2.50 7.63 9.60
C ASP A 51 -3.16 6.44 8.91
N ILE A 52 -2.42 5.65 8.13
CA ILE A 52 -2.90 4.40 7.53
C ILE A 52 -3.24 3.36 8.61
N ALA A 53 -2.46 3.21 9.67
CA ALA A 53 -2.76 2.27 10.75
C ALA A 53 -3.98 2.68 11.59
N ALA A 54 -4.16 3.99 11.80
CA ALA A 54 -5.29 4.56 12.52
C ALA A 54 -6.60 4.50 11.70
N ASN A 55 -6.54 4.83 10.41
CA ASN A 55 -7.71 4.88 9.53
C ASN A 55 -7.98 3.56 8.78
N GLY A 56 -6.96 2.75 8.55
CA GLY A 56 -7.02 1.48 7.82
C GLY A 56 -7.78 0.38 8.58
N ARG A 57 -7.92 0.49 9.91
CA ARG A 57 -8.86 -0.35 10.68
C ARG A 57 -10.32 -0.18 10.22
N THR A 58 -10.68 0.96 9.64
CA THR A 58 -12.02 1.20 9.08
C THR A 58 -12.18 0.56 7.69
N PHE A 59 -11.10 0.35 6.93
CA PHE A 59 -11.14 -0.29 5.61
C PHE A 59 -11.26 -1.83 5.67
N GLY A 60 -10.81 -2.46 6.76
CA GLY A 60 -10.97 -3.91 6.99
C GLY A 60 -12.24 -4.32 7.77
N GLY A 61 -13.02 -3.36 8.25
CA GLY A 61 -14.06 -3.56 9.28
C GLY A 61 -15.44 -4.02 8.81
N ARG A 62 -15.60 -4.55 7.59
CA ARG A 62 -16.90 -5.08 7.12
C ARG A 62 -16.74 -6.35 6.28
N GLY A 63 -16.04 -7.34 6.85
CA GLY A 63 -15.90 -8.68 6.27
C GLY A 63 -15.84 -9.81 7.30
N GLY A 64 -16.18 -9.54 8.57
CA GLY A 64 -16.32 -10.57 9.59
C GLY A 64 -17.59 -11.39 9.35
N VAL A 65 -17.47 -12.48 8.59
CA VAL A 65 -18.37 -13.61 8.70
C VAL A 65 -18.21 -14.18 10.11
N ALA A 66 -19.18 -13.87 10.97
CA ALA A 66 -19.38 -14.60 12.20
C ALA A 66 -19.82 -16.02 11.83
N ALA A 67 -18.98 -16.99 12.16
CA ALA A 67 -19.39 -18.36 12.43
C ALA A 67 -20.00 -18.43 13.83
#